data_AF-Q6LZ15-F1
#
_entry.id   AF-Q6LZ15-F1
#
_cell.length_a   1.000
_cell.length_b   1.000
_cell.length_c   1.000
_cell.angle_alpha   90.00
_cell.angle_beta   90.00
_cell.angle_gamma   90.00
#
_symmetry.space_group_name_H-M   'P 1'
#
loop_
_entity.id
_entity.type
_entity.pdbx_description
1 polymer ?
#
loop_
_entity_poly.entity_id
_entity_poly.type
_entity_poly.pdbx_seq_one_letter_code
_entity_poly.pdbx_strand_id
1 'polypeptide(L)'
;MKKFLILAIIALSMLVSANATDIQYNWTINESGTYTLSEDMLVNYYGIQITASNVVLDGNNNKLISNNSEGTGIYIRSNYENYTENVTIKNLNIENWSIGIKIDGDVKNITIKNCEFENNEYFLKSYATEQYFYLNTIHENQEVMSNSPLASPKLVYNYGGNEYTYRLGNYYVGYTGTEAEDEGVYNFVHNEEESFIRAFDIYPLIKTPENYKILKVLYPESDSENGVVVADIFALANYPENYVIKETPVTTPSPSHSSSGGRSYDSDISNDIESKVIKNFVSSAAVIYGNEIDQQYAEELRERIQNAEGFKISGNSVIVGGPNANGFAKEYNNQFEMPISNDYPGENKGVIQVLKVHGSSINIIQSYTIVYIAGSDRLGTQAALEYFKTLDELPNGPIMVEWTENGPVVVE
;
A
#
# COMPACT_ATOMS: atom_id res chain seq x y z
N MET A 1 -12.98 36.50 -8.61
CA MET A 1 -12.96 36.52 -7.12
C MET A 1 -13.69 35.30 -6.60
N LYS A 2 -12.94 34.34 -6.06
CA LYS A 2 -13.29 33.38 -4.99
C LYS A 2 -12.21 32.27 -4.97
N LYS A 3 -10.97 32.72 -4.75
CA LYS A 3 -9.90 31.89 -4.15
C LYS A 3 -10.11 32.03 -2.64
N PHE A 4 -10.88 31.16 -1.98
CA PHE A 4 -10.94 31.04 -0.51
C PHE A 4 -11.88 29.88 -0.16
N LEU A 5 -11.48 28.63 -0.41
CA LEU A 5 -12.06 27.47 0.28
C LEU A 5 -11.17 26.21 0.21
N ILE A 6 -9.85 26.35 0.15
CA ILE A 6 -8.90 25.22 0.30
C ILE A 6 -7.86 25.63 1.34
N LEU A 7 -8.33 25.91 2.56
CA LEU A 7 -7.44 26.20 3.69
C LEU A 7 -7.98 25.70 5.04
N ALA A 8 -9.08 24.94 5.05
CA ALA A 8 -9.75 24.53 6.29
C ALA A 8 -9.44 23.10 6.77
N ILE A 9 -8.80 22.24 5.97
CA ILE A 9 -8.46 20.86 6.39
C ILE A 9 -6.97 20.70 6.74
N ILE A 10 -6.09 21.56 6.20
CA ILE A 10 -4.67 21.61 6.59
C ILE A 10 -4.46 22.39 7.92
N ALA A 11 -5.48 23.13 8.37
CA ALA A 11 -5.44 23.92 9.61
C ALA A 11 -5.93 23.20 10.87
N LEU A 12 -6.06 21.86 10.87
CA LEU A 12 -6.04 21.07 12.10
C LEU A 12 -4.65 20.47 12.38
N SER A 13 -3.62 21.03 11.73
CA SER A 13 -2.22 20.99 12.18
C SER A 13 -1.82 22.30 12.87
N MET A 14 -2.79 23.05 13.42
CA MET A 14 -2.47 24.11 14.37
C MET A 14 -1.71 23.47 15.53
N LEU A 15 -0.38 23.59 15.45
CA LEU A 15 0.54 24.07 16.46
C LEU A 15 -0.19 24.75 17.63
N VAL A 16 -0.92 23.98 18.42
CA VAL A 16 -0.83 24.13 19.85
C VAL A 16 0.56 23.59 20.14
N SER A 17 1.50 24.45 20.48
CA SER A 17 2.63 24.02 21.30
C SER A 17 2.03 23.58 22.64
N ALA A 18 1.36 22.44 22.64
CA ALA A 18 1.07 21.72 23.86
C ALA A 18 2.46 21.38 24.37
N ASN A 19 2.85 22.01 25.48
CA ASN A 19 4.05 21.58 26.18
C ASN A 19 3.89 20.07 26.37
N ALA A 20 4.82 19.29 25.82
CA ALA A 20 4.79 17.85 26.00
C ALA A 20 4.69 17.58 27.50
N THR A 21 3.73 16.76 27.91
CA THR A 21 3.59 16.41 29.32
C THR A 21 4.53 15.26 29.61
N ASP A 22 5.44 15.45 30.57
CA ASP A 22 6.32 14.40 31.05
C ASP A 22 5.51 13.32 31.75
N ILE A 23 5.69 12.07 31.33
CA ILE A 23 4.98 10.93 31.88
C ILE A 23 5.70 10.43 33.15
N GLN A 24 4.95 10.26 34.23
CA GLN A 24 5.37 9.62 35.49
C GLN A 24 4.88 8.17 35.61
N TYR A 25 5.29 7.48 36.68
CA TYR A 25 5.05 6.05 36.92
C TYR A 25 3.56 5.64 36.83
N ASN A 26 3.24 4.54 36.12
CA ASN A 26 1.88 3.99 35.92
C ASN A 26 0.85 5.02 35.41
N TRP A 27 1.18 5.73 34.34
CA TRP A 27 0.36 6.81 33.82
C TRP A 27 -0.81 6.35 32.95
N THR A 28 -1.97 6.98 33.11
CA THR A 28 -3.09 6.88 32.16
C THR A 28 -3.19 8.17 31.36
N ILE A 29 -2.99 8.09 30.05
CA ILE A 29 -3.25 9.16 29.10
C ILE A 29 -4.73 9.12 28.74
N ASN A 30 -5.50 10.01 29.37
CA ASN A 30 -6.94 10.15 29.20
C ASN A 30 -7.35 11.50 28.59
N GLU A 31 -6.38 12.28 28.11
CA GLU A 31 -6.59 13.51 27.36
C GLU A 31 -5.80 13.48 26.04
N SER A 32 -6.33 14.15 25.02
CA SER A 32 -5.61 14.32 23.75
C SER A 32 -4.37 15.19 23.93
N GLY A 33 -3.30 14.91 23.19
CA GLY A 33 -2.08 15.70 23.28
C GLY A 33 -0.83 14.96 22.87
N THR A 34 0.31 15.64 23.03
CA THR A 34 1.64 15.03 22.88
C THR A 34 2.25 14.80 24.26
N TYR A 35 2.76 13.60 24.47
CA TYR A 35 3.40 13.15 25.70
C TYR A 35 4.78 12.64 25.37
N THR A 36 5.74 12.91 26.25
CA THR A 36 7.13 12.54 26.02
C THR A 36 7.71 11.83 27.23
N LEU A 37 8.54 10.80 27.00
CA LEU A 37 9.40 10.26 28.05
C LEU A 37 10.65 11.14 28.11
N SER A 38 10.92 11.71 29.27
CA SER A 38 12.13 12.52 29.52
C SER A 38 13.33 11.65 29.92
N GLU A 39 13.08 10.45 30.42
CA GLU A 39 14.07 9.48 30.90
C GLU A 39 13.55 8.05 30.76
N ASP A 40 14.43 7.06 30.92
CA ASP A 40 14.06 5.65 31.00
C ASP A 40 13.10 5.39 32.18
N MET A 41 12.06 4.61 31.92
CA MET A 41 11.02 4.25 32.89
C MET A 41 11.08 2.76 33.20
N LEU A 42 11.42 2.42 34.45
CA LEU A 42 11.34 1.08 34.98
C LEU A 42 10.00 0.88 35.70
N VAL A 43 9.24 -0.16 35.38
CA VAL A 43 7.87 -0.39 35.89
C VAL A 43 7.67 -1.86 36.32
N ASN A 44 6.80 -2.11 37.31
CA ASN A 44 6.63 -3.44 37.92
C ASN A 44 5.38 -4.22 37.50
N TYR A 45 4.44 -3.63 36.75
CA TYR A 45 3.16 -4.29 36.44
C TYR A 45 2.52 -3.84 35.13
N TYR A 46 2.02 -2.61 35.08
CA TYR A 46 1.39 -2.04 33.90
C TYR A 46 2.05 -0.71 33.62
N GLY A 47 2.57 -0.53 32.41
CA GLY A 47 3.19 0.71 32.00
C GLY A 47 2.14 1.79 31.72
N ILE A 48 2.11 2.25 30.48
CA ILE A 48 1.29 3.39 30.06
C ILE A 48 -0.06 2.89 29.53
N GLN A 49 -1.15 3.43 30.06
CA GLN A 49 -2.48 3.18 29.51
C GLN A 49 -2.93 4.38 28.67
N ILE A 50 -3.47 4.16 27.48
CA ILE A 50 -4.01 5.21 26.60
C ILE A 50 -5.51 4.95 26.40
N THR A 51 -6.33 5.92 26.80
CA THR A 51 -7.81 5.86 26.68
C THR A 51 -8.40 7.12 26.05
N ALA A 52 -7.56 7.91 25.40
CA ALA A 52 -7.95 9.13 24.70
C ALA A 52 -7.49 9.08 23.25
N SER A 53 -8.28 9.71 22.39
CA SER A 53 -7.97 9.89 20.98
C SER A 53 -7.01 11.05 20.74
N ASN A 54 -6.41 11.13 19.55
CA ASN A 54 -5.50 12.21 19.14
C ASN A 54 -4.30 12.34 20.10
N VAL A 55 -3.64 11.21 20.36
CA VAL A 55 -2.50 11.09 21.27
C VAL A 55 -1.23 10.82 20.48
N VAL A 56 -0.16 11.55 20.79
CA VAL A 56 1.19 11.23 20.36
C VAL A 56 2.03 10.91 21.59
N LEU A 57 2.48 9.66 21.70
CA LEU A 57 3.48 9.24 22.68
C LEU A 57 4.85 9.17 21.98
N ASP A 58 5.73 10.09 22.34
CA ASP A 58 7.11 10.13 21.85
C ASP A 58 8.05 9.67 22.96
N GLY A 59 8.68 8.49 22.80
CA GLY A 59 9.63 7.99 23.78
C GLY A 59 10.91 8.81 23.85
N ASN A 60 11.19 9.67 22.85
CA ASN A 60 12.44 10.42 22.75
C ASN A 60 13.70 9.52 22.85
N ASN A 61 13.58 8.29 22.35
CA ASN A 61 14.54 7.18 22.42
C ASN A 61 14.86 6.67 23.84
N ASN A 62 14.03 7.01 24.83
CA ASN A 62 14.10 6.41 26.16
C ASN A 62 13.44 5.02 26.18
N LYS A 63 13.69 4.28 27.26
CA LYS A 63 13.21 2.92 27.48
C LYS A 63 11.97 2.89 28.37
N LEU A 64 11.07 1.95 28.09
CA LEU A 64 9.99 1.51 28.96
C LEU A 64 10.23 0.04 29.31
N ILE A 65 10.68 -0.20 30.53
CA ILE A 65 11.26 -1.49 30.95
C ILE A 65 10.40 -2.10 32.05
N SER A 66 10.05 -3.38 31.92
CA SER A 66 9.52 -4.15 33.05
C SER A 66 10.62 -4.81 33.86
N ASN A 67 10.50 -4.82 35.19
CA ASN A 67 11.48 -5.45 36.08
C ASN A 67 11.14 -6.91 36.47
N ASN A 68 9.97 -7.41 36.11
CA ASN A 68 9.51 -8.76 36.44
C ASN A 68 8.99 -9.55 35.24
N SER A 69 8.98 -8.95 34.05
CA SER A 69 8.43 -9.55 32.83
C SER A 69 6.96 -9.96 32.89
N GLU A 70 6.21 -9.30 33.78
CA GLU A 70 4.76 -9.44 33.85
C GLU A 70 4.06 -8.23 33.24
N GLY A 71 2.82 -8.46 32.77
CA GLY A 71 1.90 -7.39 32.37
C GLY A 71 2.17 -6.75 31.01
N THR A 72 1.71 -5.52 30.84
CA THR A 72 1.68 -4.83 29.54
C THR A 72 2.40 -3.49 29.60
N GLY A 73 3.33 -3.26 28.67
CA GLY A 73 4.09 -2.02 28.57
C GLY A 73 3.20 -0.86 28.19
N ILE A 74 2.53 -0.94 27.03
CA ILE A 74 1.54 0.05 26.61
C ILE A 74 0.21 -0.64 26.34
N TYR A 75 -0.85 -0.13 26.94
CA TYR A 75 -2.21 -0.63 26.70
C TYR A 75 -3.12 0.47 26.14
N ILE A 76 -3.50 0.33 24.87
CA ILE A 76 -4.47 1.21 24.21
C ILE A 76 -5.84 0.55 24.22
N ARG A 77 -6.83 1.25 24.76
CA ARG A 77 -8.22 0.76 24.81
C ARG A 77 -9.21 1.90 24.70
N SER A 78 -10.40 1.60 24.20
CA SER A 78 -11.52 2.54 24.30
C SER A 78 -12.05 2.60 25.73
N ASN A 79 -12.71 3.71 26.07
CA ASN A 79 -13.54 3.78 27.26
C ASN A 79 -15.01 3.53 26.85
N TYR A 80 -15.88 3.22 27.80
CA TYR A 80 -17.28 2.86 27.51
C TYR A 80 -18.08 3.96 26.80
N GLU A 81 -17.60 5.20 26.83
CA GLU A 81 -18.33 6.37 26.32
C GLU A 81 -17.85 6.79 24.93
N ASN A 82 -16.58 6.52 24.58
CA ASN A 82 -15.96 6.97 23.34
C ASN A 82 -14.91 5.98 22.83
N TYR A 83 -14.89 5.77 21.51
CA TYR A 83 -13.84 5.04 20.82
C TYR A 83 -12.50 5.79 20.90
N THR A 84 -11.41 5.05 21.12
CA THR A 84 -10.05 5.58 21.05
C THR A 84 -9.54 5.50 19.60
N GLU A 85 -9.15 6.63 19.03
CA GLU A 85 -8.63 6.71 17.66
C GLU A 85 -7.47 7.72 17.50
N ASN A 86 -6.72 7.61 16.41
CA ASN A 86 -5.65 8.56 16.06
C ASN A 86 -4.53 8.61 17.11
N VAL A 87 -3.97 7.44 17.45
CA VAL A 87 -2.85 7.34 18.40
C VAL A 87 -1.56 7.04 17.65
N THR A 88 -0.51 7.80 17.93
CA THR A 88 0.84 7.57 17.43
C THR A 88 1.79 7.25 18.59
N ILE A 89 2.51 6.14 18.50
CA ILE A 89 3.63 5.79 19.39
C ILE A 89 4.91 5.81 18.55
N LYS A 90 5.95 6.51 19.01
CA LYS A 90 7.21 6.60 18.27
C LYS A 90 8.43 6.80 19.15
N ASN A 91 9.60 6.46 18.59
CA ASN A 91 10.92 6.71 19.18
C ASN A 91 11.02 6.15 20.61
N LEU A 92 10.60 4.90 20.83
CA LEU A 92 10.50 4.31 22.16
C LEU A 92 11.09 2.90 22.17
N ASN A 93 11.89 2.59 23.18
CA ASN A 93 12.44 1.26 23.39
C ASN A 93 11.58 0.53 24.44
N ILE A 94 11.07 -0.66 24.14
CA ILE A 94 10.13 -1.40 24.98
C ILE A 94 10.73 -2.76 25.32
N GLU A 95 11.02 -2.96 26.60
CA GLU A 95 11.88 -4.07 27.03
C GLU A 95 11.29 -4.87 28.17
N ASN A 96 11.48 -6.20 28.11
CA ASN A 96 11.20 -7.14 29.18
C ASN A 96 9.71 -7.30 29.56
N TRP A 97 8.72 -7.11 28.69
CA TRP A 97 7.29 -7.25 29.03
C TRP A 97 6.67 -8.59 28.60
N SER A 98 5.62 -9.07 29.27
CA SER A 98 4.79 -10.15 28.69
C SER A 98 4.09 -9.67 27.41
N ILE A 99 3.62 -8.42 27.39
CA ILE A 99 3.14 -7.79 26.16
C ILE A 99 3.72 -6.37 26.06
N GLY A 100 4.56 -6.11 25.06
CA GLY A 100 5.12 -4.78 24.81
C GLY A 100 4.02 -3.76 24.55
N ILE A 101 3.20 -3.98 23.52
CA ILE A 101 2.03 -3.16 23.22
C ILE A 101 0.77 -4.02 23.04
N LYS A 102 -0.30 -3.69 23.78
CA LYS A 102 -1.63 -4.27 23.64
C LYS A 102 -2.62 -3.23 23.09
N ILE A 103 -3.45 -3.63 22.13
CA ILE A 103 -4.49 -2.77 21.55
C ILE A 103 -5.80 -3.55 21.43
N ASP A 104 -6.87 -3.00 22.02
CA ASP A 104 -8.20 -3.60 21.96
C ASP A 104 -8.88 -3.42 20.59
N GLY A 105 -9.88 -4.25 20.30
CA GLY A 105 -10.47 -4.35 18.96
C GLY A 105 -11.41 -3.21 18.55
N ASP A 106 -11.76 -2.34 19.50
CA ASP A 106 -12.58 -1.14 19.25
C ASP A 106 -11.73 0.13 19.02
N VAL A 107 -10.41 -0.02 19.00
CA VAL A 107 -9.44 1.04 18.73
C VAL A 107 -9.13 1.08 17.23
N LYS A 108 -8.95 2.28 16.66
CA LYS A 108 -8.60 2.45 15.24
C LYS A 108 -7.63 3.59 14.95
N ASN A 109 -7.08 3.62 13.74
CA ASN A 109 -6.13 4.60 13.23
C ASN A 109 -4.92 4.75 14.16
N ILE A 110 -4.13 3.69 14.25
CA ILE A 110 -2.98 3.59 15.15
C ILE A 110 -1.70 3.56 14.33
N THR A 111 -0.71 4.35 14.71
CA THR A 111 0.62 4.33 14.09
C THR A 111 1.68 4.03 15.15
N ILE A 112 2.46 2.97 14.94
CA ILE A 112 3.61 2.60 15.79
C ILE A 112 4.85 2.55 14.90
N LYS A 113 5.82 3.42 15.15
CA LYS A 113 7.02 3.52 14.31
C LYS A 113 8.26 3.96 15.04
N ASN A 114 9.43 3.60 14.51
CA ASN A 114 10.72 3.94 15.12
C ASN A 114 10.81 3.49 16.58
N CYS A 115 10.19 2.36 16.92
CA CYS A 115 10.30 1.75 18.24
C CYS A 115 11.24 0.54 18.18
N GLU A 116 11.84 0.20 19.31
CA GLU A 116 12.67 -1.00 19.47
C GLU A 116 12.03 -1.94 20.50
N PHE A 117 11.96 -3.23 20.20
CA PHE A 117 11.34 -4.24 21.05
C PHE A 117 12.34 -5.31 21.40
N GLU A 118 12.60 -5.52 22.69
CA GLU A 118 13.56 -6.52 23.18
C GLU A 118 13.01 -7.32 24.35
N ASN A 119 13.26 -8.63 24.37
CA ASN A 119 12.94 -9.52 25.49
C ASN A 119 11.46 -9.48 25.94
N ASN A 120 10.53 -9.19 25.03
CA ASN A 120 9.10 -9.30 25.31
C ASN A 120 8.56 -10.68 24.91
N GLU A 121 7.63 -11.26 25.67
CA GLU A 121 6.95 -12.48 25.22
C GLU A 121 6.17 -12.20 23.93
N TYR A 122 5.40 -11.10 23.91
CA TYR A 122 4.82 -10.53 22.70
C TYR A 122 5.27 -9.09 22.51
N PHE A 123 5.84 -8.74 21.34
CA PHE A 123 6.10 -7.33 21.06
C PHE A 123 4.81 -6.56 20.75
N LEU A 124 3.81 -7.23 20.17
CA LEU A 124 2.51 -6.65 19.84
C LEU A 124 1.37 -7.68 19.97
N LYS A 125 0.30 -7.30 20.68
CA LYS A 125 -1.02 -7.94 20.65
C LYS A 125 -2.09 -6.91 20.26
N SER A 126 -2.50 -6.88 19.01
CA SER A 126 -3.44 -5.89 18.49
C SER A 126 -4.65 -6.50 17.82
N TYR A 127 -5.81 -5.98 18.17
CA TYR A 127 -7.06 -6.27 17.47
C TYR A 127 -7.61 -5.05 16.72
N ALA A 128 -6.87 -3.94 16.73
CA ALA A 128 -7.30 -2.69 16.11
C ALA A 128 -7.47 -2.81 14.60
N THR A 129 -8.39 -1.99 14.08
CA THR A 129 -8.50 -1.70 12.65
C THR A 129 -7.63 -0.50 12.31
N GLU A 130 -7.23 -0.37 11.04
CA GLU A 130 -6.46 0.80 10.58
C GLU A 130 -5.15 1.01 11.35
N GLN A 131 -4.36 -0.06 11.50
CA GLN A 131 -3.07 0.00 12.16
C GLN A 131 -1.93 0.06 11.15
N TYR A 132 -0.97 0.94 11.43
CA TYR A 132 0.35 0.99 10.80
C TYR A 132 1.43 0.66 11.81
N PHE A 133 2.29 -0.30 11.48
CA PHE A 133 3.39 -0.75 12.33
C PHE A 133 4.63 -0.94 11.46
N TYR A 134 5.52 0.04 11.43
CA TYR A 134 6.64 0.10 10.48
C TYR A 134 7.84 0.85 11.02
N LEU A 135 9.03 0.63 10.42
CA LEU A 135 10.30 1.20 10.85
C LEU A 135 10.63 0.89 12.32
N ASN A 136 10.15 -0.23 12.84
CA ASN A 136 10.52 -0.71 14.16
C ASN A 136 11.69 -1.70 14.07
N THR A 137 12.43 -1.85 15.16
CA THR A 137 13.45 -2.88 15.34
C THR A 137 12.91 -3.95 16.28
N ILE A 138 12.87 -5.21 15.84
CA ILE A 138 12.40 -6.35 16.63
C ILE A 138 13.54 -7.33 16.86
N HIS A 139 13.90 -7.55 18.12
CA HIS A 139 14.87 -8.57 18.51
C HIS A 139 14.26 -9.98 18.51
N GLU A 140 15.13 -10.99 18.50
CA GLU A 140 14.77 -12.40 18.43
C GLU A 140 13.87 -12.86 19.60
N ASN A 141 13.18 -14.00 19.42
CA ASN A 141 12.42 -14.71 20.47
C ASN A 141 11.22 -13.94 21.06
N GLN A 142 10.51 -13.18 20.23
CA GLN A 142 9.28 -12.46 20.61
C GLN A 142 8.14 -12.80 19.66
N GLU A 143 6.92 -12.90 20.17
CA GLU A 143 5.73 -13.24 19.39
C GLU A 143 4.92 -12.00 18.96
N VAL A 144 4.04 -12.21 17.99
CA VAL A 144 3.08 -11.18 17.56
C VAL A 144 1.71 -11.75 17.24
N MET A 145 0.70 -11.01 17.65
CA MET A 145 -0.68 -11.18 17.23
C MET A 145 -1.22 -9.83 16.81
N SER A 146 -1.68 -9.70 15.57
CA SER A 146 -2.26 -8.46 15.05
C SER A 146 -3.36 -8.84 14.09
N ASN A 147 -4.47 -8.10 14.04
CA ASN A 147 -5.49 -8.23 12.99
C ASN A 147 -5.11 -7.53 11.66
N SER A 148 -4.12 -6.62 11.72
CA SER A 148 -3.63 -5.83 10.59
C SER A 148 -2.16 -6.19 10.30
N PRO A 149 -1.68 -6.07 9.05
CA PRO A 149 -0.27 -6.27 8.75
C PRO A 149 0.64 -5.28 9.45
N LEU A 150 1.89 -5.67 9.55
CA LEU A 150 2.95 -4.86 10.12
C LEU A 150 3.63 -4.08 9.00
N ALA A 151 2.94 -3.05 8.50
CA ALA A 151 3.42 -2.22 7.41
C ALA A 151 3.03 -0.76 7.57
N SER A 152 3.70 0.09 6.79
CA SER A 152 3.41 1.51 6.66
C SER A 152 2.21 1.76 5.72
N PRO A 153 1.64 2.98 5.72
CA PRO A 153 0.93 3.49 4.55
C PRO A 153 1.87 3.51 3.33
N LYS A 154 1.36 3.88 2.15
CA LYS A 154 2.27 4.17 1.04
C LYS A 154 3.13 5.41 1.39
N LEU A 155 4.42 5.33 1.15
CA LEU A 155 5.41 6.34 1.50
C LEU A 155 6.23 6.71 0.28
N VAL A 156 6.74 7.94 0.26
CA VAL A 156 7.92 8.31 -0.52
C VAL A 156 9.09 8.36 0.46
N TYR A 157 10.15 7.60 0.22
CA TYR A 157 11.31 7.52 1.11
C TYR A 157 12.62 7.43 0.34
N ASN A 158 13.70 7.89 0.99
CA ASN A 158 15.06 7.71 0.49
C ASN A 158 15.74 6.53 1.19
N TYR A 159 16.36 5.65 0.42
CA TYR A 159 17.19 4.55 0.91
C TYR A 159 18.42 4.41 0.00
N GLY A 160 19.63 4.36 0.58
CA GLY A 160 20.86 4.25 -0.20
C GLY A 160 21.09 5.39 -1.21
N GLY A 161 20.48 6.56 -0.99
CA GLY A 161 20.56 7.71 -1.90
C GLY A 161 19.48 7.74 -2.98
N ASN A 162 18.72 6.65 -3.19
CA ASN A 162 17.63 6.58 -4.15
C ASN A 162 16.28 6.87 -3.50
N GLU A 163 15.36 7.46 -4.26
CA GLU A 163 13.98 7.66 -3.84
C GLU A 163 13.08 6.50 -4.29
N TYR A 164 12.22 6.05 -3.40
CA TYR A 164 11.27 4.96 -3.61
C TYR A 164 9.88 5.44 -3.22
N THR A 165 8.85 4.95 -3.92
CA THR A 165 7.44 5.23 -3.60
C THR A 165 6.70 3.93 -3.32
N TYR A 166 6.79 3.45 -2.09
CA TYR A 166 6.28 2.14 -1.69
C TYR A 166 5.97 2.04 -0.19
N ARG A 167 5.72 0.82 0.32
CA ARG A 167 5.50 0.54 1.74
C ARG A 167 6.78 0.04 2.40
N LEU A 168 6.90 0.26 3.70
CA LEU A 168 7.98 -0.21 4.55
C LEU A 168 7.38 -1.02 5.72
N GLY A 169 8.04 -2.10 6.08
CA GLY A 169 7.75 -2.91 7.26
C GLY A 169 8.77 -2.63 8.35
N ASN A 170 9.26 -3.68 9.00
CA ASN A 170 10.10 -3.59 10.19
C ASN A 170 11.43 -4.33 10.02
N TYR A 171 12.43 -3.93 10.80
CA TYR A 171 13.73 -4.59 10.85
C TYR A 171 13.74 -5.67 11.92
N TYR A 172 14.11 -6.89 11.56
CA TYR A 172 14.25 -8.02 12.48
C TYR A 172 15.74 -8.28 12.71
N VAL A 173 16.19 -8.24 13.96
CA VAL A 173 17.60 -8.48 14.29
C VAL A 173 17.99 -9.89 13.87
N GLY A 174 19.15 -10.01 13.23
CA GLY A 174 19.62 -11.28 12.65
C GLY A 174 19.00 -11.60 11.28
N TYR A 175 18.08 -10.79 10.75
CA TYR A 175 17.59 -10.93 9.38
C TYR A 175 18.72 -10.64 8.38
N THR A 176 19.11 -11.66 7.63
CA THR A 176 20.17 -11.59 6.62
C THR A 176 19.60 -11.61 5.20
N GLY A 177 18.43 -11.02 4.96
CA GLY A 177 17.88 -10.88 3.60
C GLY A 177 18.95 -10.32 2.66
N THR A 178 19.35 -11.11 1.66
CA THR A 178 20.50 -10.82 0.79
C THR A 178 20.12 -10.09 -0.48
N GLU A 179 18.84 -10.12 -0.82
CA GLU A 179 18.30 -9.54 -2.03
C GLU A 179 17.83 -8.12 -1.73
N ALA A 180 18.46 -7.14 -2.37
CA ALA A 180 17.73 -5.96 -2.82
C ALA A 180 16.90 -6.37 -4.04
N GLU A 181 15.99 -7.33 -3.84
CA GLU A 181 14.88 -7.59 -4.75
C GLU A 181 13.66 -6.87 -4.15
N ASP A 182 12.86 -6.26 -5.02
CA ASP A 182 12.00 -5.13 -4.70
C ASP A 182 10.96 -5.34 -3.57
N GLU A 183 10.74 -6.54 -3.02
CA GLU A 183 9.63 -6.77 -2.05
C GLU A 183 9.87 -7.81 -0.92
N GLY A 184 11.12 -8.02 -0.47
CA GLY A 184 11.39 -8.75 0.79
C GLY A 184 11.20 -10.29 0.75
N VAL A 185 11.91 -11.01 1.63
CA VAL A 185 11.87 -12.48 1.70
C VAL A 185 11.31 -12.97 3.04
N TYR A 186 10.29 -13.82 2.92
CA TYR A 186 9.64 -14.64 3.94
C TYR A 186 10.59 -15.70 4.50
N ASN A 187 10.53 -15.92 5.81
CA ASN A 187 10.28 -17.23 6.45
C ASN A 187 10.84 -17.28 7.88
N PHE A 188 10.06 -16.86 8.88
CA PHE A 188 9.75 -17.70 10.04
C PHE A 188 8.59 -17.05 10.82
N VAL A 189 7.37 -17.46 10.50
CA VAL A 189 6.32 -17.50 11.52
C VAL A 189 6.66 -18.70 12.40
N HIS A 190 6.81 -18.51 13.71
CA HIS A 190 6.85 -19.64 14.65
C HIS A 190 5.58 -20.48 14.42
N ASN A 191 5.75 -21.65 13.82
CA ASN A 191 4.70 -22.59 13.48
C ASN A 191 4.83 -23.76 14.46
N GLU A 192 4.08 -23.68 15.56
CA GLU A 192 3.45 -24.88 16.09
C GLU A 192 1.94 -24.73 15.95
N GLU A 193 1.30 -25.87 15.75
CA GLU A 193 -0.06 -26.02 15.27
C GLU A 193 -1.11 -25.50 16.28
N GLU A 194 -2.31 -25.24 15.77
CA GLU A 194 -3.54 -24.89 16.51
C GLU A 194 -3.83 -23.40 16.82
N SER A 195 -4.32 -22.73 15.79
CA SER A 195 -5.42 -21.74 15.84
C SER A 195 -5.17 -20.33 16.40
N PHE A 196 -5.79 -19.38 15.68
CA PHE A 196 -6.00 -17.95 15.94
C PHE A 196 -4.84 -16.97 15.68
N ILE A 197 -4.91 -16.39 14.47
CA ILE A 197 -4.44 -15.04 14.05
C ILE A 197 -2.94 -14.76 14.27
N ARG A 198 -2.17 -14.89 13.18
CA ARG A 198 -0.75 -14.50 13.11
C ARG A 198 -0.63 -13.24 12.27
N ALA A 199 0.11 -12.25 12.74
CA ALA A 199 0.41 -11.04 11.98
C ALA A 199 1.46 -11.32 10.91
N PHE A 200 1.38 -10.61 9.78
CA PHE A 200 2.37 -10.69 8.72
C PHE A 200 3.06 -9.34 8.53
N ASP A 201 4.39 -9.35 8.47
CA ASP A 201 5.18 -8.28 7.88
C ASP A 201 5.62 -8.74 6.50
N ILE A 202 5.08 -8.08 5.47
CA ILE A 202 5.33 -8.39 4.07
C ILE A 202 6.36 -7.45 3.44
N TYR A 203 6.90 -6.49 4.19
CA TYR A 203 7.88 -5.52 3.73
C TYR A 203 9.08 -5.41 4.70
N PRO A 204 9.67 -6.53 5.15
CA PRO A 204 10.75 -6.49 6.14
C PRO A 204 11.94 -5.68 5.64
N LEU A 205 12.57 -4.95 6.54
CA LEU A 205 13.71 -4.10 6.21
C LEU A 205 15.00 -4.92 6.15
N ILE A 206 15.79 -4.72 5.11
CA ILE A 206 17.12 -5.35 4.94
C ILE A 206 18.24 -4.60 5.70
N LYS A 207 17.93 -3.39 6.17
CA LYS A 207 18.80 -2.55 7.00
C LYS A 207 17.99 -1.99 8.16
N THR A 208 18.70 -1.51 9.16
CA THR A 208 18.10 -0.86 10.33
C THR A 208 17.32 0.39 9.91
N PRO A 209 16.23 0.75 10.64
CA PRO A 209 15.29 1.80 10.24
C PRO A 209 15.91 3.17 9.92
N GLU A 210 17.02 3.53 10.56
CA GLU A 210 17.73 4.79 10.33
C GLU A 210 18.27 4.97 8.90
N ASN A 211 18.35 3.89 8.12
CA ASN A 211 18.75 3.93 6.72
C ASN A 211 17.62 4.40 5.78
N TYR A 212 16.38 4.49 6.29
CA TYR A 212 15.20 4.83 5.51
C TYR A 212 14.68 6.21 5.93
N LYS A 213 14.86 7.21 5.06
CA LYS A 213 14.41 8.58 5.33
C LYS A 213 13.06 8.84 4.66
N ILE A 214 12.01 8.95 5.46
CA ILE A 214 10.68 9.30 4.94
C ILE A 214 10.67 10.75 4.43
N LEU A 215 10.24 10.93 3.18
CA LEU A 215 10.09 12.21 2.52
C LEU A 215 8.64 12.67 2.51
N LYS A 216 7.70 11.74 2.26
CA LYS A 216 6.27 12.02 2.22
C LYS A 216 5.47 10.79 2.64
N VAL A 217 4.41 11.01 3.43
CA VAL A 217 3.38 10.00 3.67
C VAL A 217 2.26 10.21 2.65
N LEU A 218 1.91 9.16 1.92
CA LEU A 218 0.79 9.16 0.99
C LEU A 218 -0.39 8.50 1.71
N TYR A 219 -1.18 9.31 2.40
CA TYR A 219 -2.52 8.88 2.78
C TYR A 219 -3.38 8.88 1.54
N PRO A 220 -4.19 7.86 1.32
CA PRO A 220 -5.12 7.91 0.21
C PRO A 220 -6.15 9.05 0.49
N GLU A 221 -6.53 9.81 -0.54
CA GLU A 221 -7.43 10.97 -0.39
C GLU A 221 -8.88 10.54 -0.14
N SER A 222 -9.56 11.18 0.83
CA SER A 222 -10.99 10.96 1.11
C SER A 222 -11.86 12.03 0.45
N ASP A 223 -12.35 11.75 -0.75
CA ASP A 223 -13.42 12.55 -1.35
C ASP A 223 -14.76 11.85 -1.11
N SER A 224 -15.43 12.15 0.02
CA SER A 224 -16.90 12.13 0.07
C SER A 224 -17.49 12.83 1.30
N GLU A 225 -18.49 13.68 1.06
CA GLU A 225 -19.48 14.15 2.05
C GLU A 225 -20.39 13.03 2.61
N ASN A 226 -20.11 11.76 2.31
CA ASN A 226 -20.90 10.59 2.72
C ASN A 226 -20.10 9.52 3.48
N GLY A 227 -18.93 9.86 4.02
CA GLY A 227 -18.22 8.95 4.93
C GLY A 227 -17.74 7.65 4.28
N VAL A 228 -17.29 7.70 3.03
CA VAL A 228 -16.53 6.60 2.43
C VAL A 228 -15.07 6.74 2.86
N VAL A 229 -14.67 5.86 3.78
CA VAL A 229 -13.32 5.79 4.33
C VAL A 229 -12.38 5.23 3.27
N VAL A 230 -11.20 5.81 3.17
CA VAL A 230 -10.32 5.60 2.05
C VAL A 230 -9.64 4.22 2.07
N ALA A 231 -9.83 3.49 0.97
CA ALA A 231 -9.48 2.09 0.78
C ALA A 231 -8.00 1.83 0.45
N ASP A 232 -7.04 2.36 1.24
CA ASP A 232 -5.62 1.93 1.17
C ASP A 232 -5.17 1.24 2.48
N ILE A 233 -6.13 1.05 3.39
CA ILE A 233 -6.00 0.35 4.68
C ILE A 233 -6.81 -0.96 4.74
N PHE A 234 -7.99 -1.03 4.09
CA PHE A 234 -9.00 -2.05 4.42
C PHE A 234 -8.91 -3.39 3.67
N ALA A 235 -7.88 -3.62 2.85
CA ALA A 235 -7.75 -4.86 2.08
C ALA A 235 -6.92 -5.97 2.78
N LEU A 236 -6.36 -5.69 3.95
CA LEU A 236 -5.37 -6.57 4.56
C LEU A 236 -5.90 -7.26 5.82
N ALA A 237 -6.71 -8.31 5.63
CA ALA A 237 -6.88 -9.34 6.65
C ALA A 237 -5.67 -10.30 6.60
N ASN A 238 -5.33 -10.93 7.74
CA ASN A 238 -4.19 -11.87 7.89
C ASN A 238 -4.32 -13.21 7.15
N TYR A 239 -4.70 -13.20 5.89
CA TYR A 239 -4.80 -14.41 5.08
C TYR A 239 -3.70 -14.37 4.00
N PRO A 240 -2.63 -15.18 4.11
CA PRO A 240 -1.50 -15.19 3.18
C PRO A 240 -1.90 -15.43 1.71
N GLU A 241 -3.07 -16.02 1.48
CA GLU A 241 -3.64 -16.27 0.14
C GLU A 241 -4.16 -15.00 -0.57
N ASN A 242 -4.32 -13.89 0.15
CA ASN A 242 -4.70 -12.59 -0.41
C ASN A 242 -3.48 -11.76 -0.87
N TYR A 243 -2.26 -12.26 -0.63
CA TYR A 243 -1.01 -11.61 -1.01
C TYR A 243 -0.52 -12.21 -2.33
N VAL A 244 -0.94 -11.63 -3.46
CA VAL A 244 -0.28 -11.91 -4.74
C VAL A 244 0.84 -10.89 -4.90
N ILE A 245 2.02 -11.24 -4.39
CA ILE A 245 3.26 -10.52 -4.70
C ILE A 245 3.59 -10.84 -6.15
N LYS A 246 3.29 -9.90 -7.05
CA LYS A 246 3.86 -9.89 -8.39
C LYS A 246 4.93 -8.82 -8.37
N GLU A 247 6.18 -9.29 -8.46
CA GLU A 247 7.39 -8.48 -8.50
C GLU A 247 7.20 -7.19 -9.30
N THR A 248 7.39 -6.04 -8.65
CA THR A 248 7.43 -4.73 -9.31
C THR A 248 8.89 -4.25 -9.37
N PRO A 249 9.47 -3.91 -10.54
CA PRO A 249 10.84 -3.43 -10.59
C PRO A 249 10.91 -1.90 -10.37
N VAL A 250 11.78 -1.43 -9.48
CA VAL A 250 12.21 -0.01 -9.42
C VAL A 250 13.67 0.10 -9.87
N THR A 251 13.94 0.91 -10.90
CA THR A 251 15.32 1.27 -11.31
C THR A 251 15.56 2.78 -11.29
N THR A 252 16.75 3.19 -10.81
CA THR A 252 17.43 4.43 -11.22
C THR A 252 18.97 4.24 -11.27
N PRO A 253 19.70 5.08 -12.04
CA PRO A 253 20.78 4.61 -12.91
C PRO A 253 22.20 4.97 -12.45
N SER A 254 23.19 4.29 -13.07
CA SER A 254 24.51 4.78 -13.56
C SER A 254 25.69 3.79 -13.38
N PRO A 255 26.76 3.89 -14.22
CA PRO A 255 27.19 2.76 -15.03
C PRO A 255 28.55 2.16 -14.63
N SER A 256 28.71 0.85 -14.80
CA SER A 256 29.94 0.27 -15.37
C SER A 256 29.79 -1.24 -15.59
N HIS A 257 30.32 -1.68 -16.71
CA HIS A 257 30.37 -3.04 -17.23
C HIS A 257 30.76 -4.14 -16.22
N SER A 258 29.97 -5.22 -16.20
CA SER A 258 30.46 -6.59 -16.50
C SER A 258 29.29 -7.57 -16.60
N SER A 259 29.30 -8.37 -17.66
CA SER A 259 28.30 -9.37 -18.03
C SER A 259 28.17 -10.50 -17.00
N SER A 260 26.95 -10.74 -16.52
CA SER A 260 26.44 -12.08 -16.16
C SER A 260 24.92 -12.05 -16.22
N GLY A 261 24.32 -12.92 -17.03
CA GLY A 261 22.93 -12.82 -17.46
C GLY A 261 21.92 -13.17 -16.36
N GLY A 262 21.06 -12.20 -16.04
CA GLY A 262 19.74 -12.38 -15.46
C GLY A 262 18.75 -11.56 -16.30
N ARG A 263 17.66 -12.17 -16.76
CA ARG A 263 16.66 -11.50 -17.60
C ARG A 263 15.86 -10.53 -16.74
N SER A 264 16.07 -9.24 -16.96
CA SER A 264 15.44 -8.12 -16.26
C SER A 264 13.97 -7.97 -16.69
N TYR A 265 13.08 -7.74 -15.73
CA TYR A 265 11.63 -7.50 -15.90
C TYR A 265 11.24 -6.33 -16.82
N ASP A 266 12.20 -5.53 -17.29
CA ASP A 266 11.97 -4.50 -18.31
C ASP A 266 12.02 -5.09 -19.74
N SER A 267 12.49 -6.33 -19.90
CA SER A 267 12.67 -6.93 -21.23
C SER A 267 11.37 -7.33 -21.91
N ASP A 268 10.30 -7.58 -21.14
CA ASP A 268 9.02 -8.04 -21.70
C ASP A 268 8.06 -6.89 -22.02
N ILE A 269 8.36 -5.65 -21.66
CA ILE A 269 7.49 -4.48 -21.89
C ILE A 269 7.97 -3.74 -23.14
N SER A 270 7.03 -3.20 -23.91
CA SER A 270 7.37 -2.45 -25.11
C SER A 270 8.24 -1.22 -24.82
N ASN A 271 9.31 -1.08 -25.59
CA ASN A 271 10.18 0.09 -25.57
C ASN A 271 9.47 1.35 -26.09
N ASP A 272 8.38 1.17 -26.84
CA ASP A 272 7.60 2.26 -27.43
C ASP A 272 6.76 3.02 -26.40
N ILE A 273 6.60 2.47 -25.18
CA ILE A 273 5.95 3.18 -24.07
C ILE A 273 6.98 4.14 -23.45
N GLU A 274 6.84 5.44 -23.70
CA GLU A 274 7.81 6.43 -23.24
C GLU A 274 7.68 6.71 -21.74
N SER A 275 6.45 6.80 -21.23
CA SER A 275 6.19 7.13 -19.84
C SER A 275 6.52 5.99 -18.89
N LYS A 276 7.33 6.31 -17.87
CA LYS A 276 7.56 5.41 -16.73
C LYS A 276 6.28 5.07 -15.97
N VAL A 277 5.32 6.00 -15.89
CA VAL A 277 4.05 5.77 -15.20
C VAL A 277 3.23 4.72 -15.94
N ILE A 278 3.12 4.84 -17.27
CA ILE A 278 2.41 3.87 -18.10
C ILE A 278 3.14 2.52 -18.10
N LYS A 279 4.47 2.51 -18.23
CA LYS A 279 5.29 1.28 -18.11
C LYS A 279 5.04 0.56 -16.79
N ASN A 280 5.06 1.29 -15.67
CA ASN A 280 4.80 0.71 -14.35
C ASN A 280 3.38 0.18 -14.21
N PHE A 281 2.39 0.83 -14.85
CA PHE A 281 1.04 0.30 -14.86
C PHE A 281 0.97 -1.02 -15.65
N VAL A 282 1.46 -1.03 -16.89
CA VAL A 282 1.46 -2.21 -17.77
C VAL A 282 2.26 -3.37 -17.17
N SER A 283 3.37 -3.07 -16.48
CA SER A 283 4.19 -4.08 -15.81
C SER A 283 3.41 -4.83 -14.72
N SER A 284 2.63 -4.08 -13.93
CA SER A 284 1.77 -4.61 -12.85
C SER A 284 0.48 -5.25 -13.35
N ALA A 285 0.05 -4.93 -14.57
CA ALA A 285 -1.24 -5.33 -15.10
C ALA A 285 -1.20 -6.70 -15.83
N ALA A 286 -2.31 -7.44 -15.73
CA ALA A 286 -2.60 -8.52 -16.67
C ALA A 286 -3.04 -7.89 -18.01
N VAL A 287 -2.28 -8.11 -19.08
CA VAL A 287 -2.69 -7.68 -20.43
C VAL A 287 -3.48 -8.81 -21.07
N ILE A 288 -4.76 -8.57 -21.35
CA ILE A 288 -5.75 -9.60 -21.65
C ILE A 288 -6.32 -9.41 -23.05
N TYR A 289 -6.28 -10.48 -23.85
CA TYR A 289 -6.81 -10.52 -25.20
C TYR A 289 -7.94 -11.53 -25.35
N GLY A 290 -8.81 -11.33 -26.35
CA GLY A 290 -9.98 -12.19 -26.60
C GLY A 290 -9.81 -13.20 -27.74
N ASN A 291 -9.02 -12.87 -28.75
CA ASN A 291 -8.79 -13.71 -29.93
C ASN A 291 -7.36 -13.55 -30.48
N GLU A 292 -6.97 -14.37 -31.45
CA GLU A 292 -5.62 -14.35 -32.05
C GLU A 292 -5.24 -13.00 -32.72
N ILE A 293 -6.22 -12.18 -33.11
CA ILE A 293 -5.95 -10.87 -33.72
C ILE A 293 -5.59 -9.86 -32.62
N ASP A 294 -6.42 -9.80 -31.57
CA ASP A 294 -6.21 -8.93 -30.41
C ASP A 294 -4.96 -9.34 -29.61
N GLN A 295 -4.53 -10.59 -29.75
CA GLN A 295 -3.26 -11.08 -29.22
C GLN A 295 -2.09 -10.23 -29.73
N GLN A 296 -2.04 -9.92 -31.03
CA GLN A 296 -0.95 -9.16 -31.63
C GLN A 296 -0.89 -7.74 -31.04
N TYR A 297 -2.04 -7.10 -30.85
CA TYR A 297 -2.13 -5.79 -30.19
C TYR A 297 -1.71 -5.84 -28.72
N ALA A 298 -2.07 -6.91 -28.01
CA ALA A 298 -1.64 -7.10 -26.62
C ALA A 298 -0.11 -7.30 -26.50
N GLU A 299 0.49 -8.03 -27.45
CA GLU A 299 1.94 -8.27 -27.54
C GLU A 299 2.75 -6.97 -27.75
N GLU A 300 2.14 -5.94 -28.36
CA GLU A 300 2.75 -4.62 -28.50
C GLU A 300 2.83 -3.82 -27.20
N LEU A 301 2.13 -4.22 -26.13
CA LEU A 301 2.29 -3.65 -24.80
C LEU A 301 3.32 -4.42 -23.99
N ARG A 302 3.25 -5.75 -24.04
CA ARG A 302 4.20 -6.65 -23.40
C ARG A 302 4.14 -8.07 -23.96
N GLU A 303 5.21 -8.85 -23.83
CA GLU A 303 5.25 -10.26 -24.25
C GLU A 303 4.35 -11.15 -23.37
N ARG A 304 4.30 -10.89 -22.06
CA ARG A 304 3.51 -11.72 -21.13
C ARG A 304 2.04 -11.30 -21.07
N ILE A 305 1.24 -11.93 -21.92
CA ILE A 305 -0.20 -11.69 -22.07
C ILE A 305 -1.05 -12.85 -21.51
N GLN A 306 -2.37 -12.63 -21.37
CA GLN A 306 -3.34 -13.60 -20.87
C GLN A 306 -4.52 -13.71 -21.84
N ASN A 307 -4.94 -14.93 -22.15
CA ASN A 307 -6.18 -15.16 -22.87
C ASN A 307 -7.36 -14.94 -21.90
N ALA A 308 -8.42 -14.27 -22.35
CA ALA A 308 -9.62 -14.05 -21.55
C ALA A 308 -10.32 -15.37 -21.14
N GLU A 309 -10.20 -16.44 -21.95
CA GLU A 309 -10.84 -17.73 -21.68
C GLU A 309 -10.26 -18.41 -20.42
N GLY A 310 -11.12 -18.63 -19.41
CA GLY A 310 -10.74 -19.30 -18.16
C GLY A 310 -9.89 -18.45 -17.21
N PHE A 311 -9.55 -17.21 -17.58
CA PHE A 311 -8.88 -16.27 -16.70
C PHE A 311 -9.88 -15.62 -15.74
N LYS A 312 -9.40 -15.10 -14.61
CA LYS A 312 -10.18 -14.30 -13.68
C LYS A 312 -9.39 -13.04 -13.34
N ILE A 313 -9.97 -11.88 -13.63
CA ILE A 313 -9.39 -10.60 -13.21
C ILE A 313 -9.47 -10.51 -11.67
N SER A 314 -8.31 -10.31 -11.05
CA SER A 314 -8.16 -10.13 -9.59
C SER A 314 -7.23 -8.97 -9.23
N GLY A 315 -6.78 -8.20 -10.22
CA GLY A 315 -5.80 -7.13 -10.08
C GLY A 315 -5.80 -6.21 -11.31
N ASN A 316 -4.85 -5.28 -11.37
CA ASN A 316 -4.74 -4.34 -12.49
C ASN A 316 -4.75 -5.08 -13.81
N SER A 317 -5.48 -4.56 -14.79
CA SER A 317 -5.65 -5.24 -16.08
C SER A 317 -5.70 -4.24 -17.21
N VAL A 318 -5.15 -4.63 -18.36
CA VAL A 318 -5.36 -3.96 -19.65
C VAL A 318 -6.15 -4.91 -20.52
N ILE A 319 -7.40 -4.57 -20.80
CA ILE A 319 -8.24 -5.31 -21.74
C ILE A 319 -7.98 -4.74 -23.13
N VAL A 320 -7.50 -5.59 -24.04
CA VAL A 320 -7.27 -5.25 -25.44
C VAL A 320 -8.31 -5.97 -26.30
N GLY A 321 -8.99 -5.22 -27.16
CA GLY A 321 -9.97 -5.74 -28.11
C GLY A 321 -11.43 -5.61 -27.66
N GLY A 322 -12.34 -5.61 -28.63
CA GLY A 322 -13.77 -5.31 -28.42
C GLY A 322 -14.59 -6.42 -27.73
N PRO A 323 -15.83 -6.12 -27.29
CA PRO A 323 -16.68 -7.04 -26.51
C PRO A 323 -17.21 -8.25 -27.30
N ASN A 324 -17.04 -8.26 -28.63
CA ASN A 324 -17.39 -9.43 -29.45
C ASN A 324 -16.37 -10.56 -29.30
N ALA A 325 -15.09 -10.20 -29.11
CA ALA A 325 -13.98 -11.15 -29.04
C ALA A 325 -13.50 -11.37 -27.60
N ASN A 326 -13.46 -10.32 -26.78
CA ASN A 326 -12.92 -10.38 -25.43
C ASN A 326 -14.05 -10.49 -24.40
N GLY A 327 -14.08 -11.60 -23.66
CA GLY A 327 -15.11 -11.89 -22.65
C GLY A 327 -15.18 -10.86 -21.53
N PHE A 328 -14.03 -10.32 -21.11
CA PHE A 328 -13.98 -9.25 -20.12
C PHE A 328 -14.40 -7.90 -20.70
N ALA A 329 -14.02 -7.62 -21.95
CA ALA A 329 -14.54 -6.44 -22.63
C ALA A 329 -16.07 -6.47 -22.63
N LYS A 330 -16.69 -7.63 -22.91
CA LYS A 330 -18.15 -7.80 -22.85
C LYS A 330 -18.73 -7.60 -21.44
N GLU A 331 -18.07 -8.12 -20.42
CA GLU A 331 -18.50 -8.04 -19.02
C GLU A 331 -18.47 -6.59 -18.49
N TYR A 332 -17.38 -5.86 -18.77
CA TYR A 332 -17.16 -4.52 -18.24
C TYR A 332 -17.65 -3.40 -19.16
N ASN A 333 -17.98 -3.66 -20.44
CA ASN A 333 -18.28 -2.61 -21.43
C ASN A 333 -19.27 -1.55 -20.94
N ASN A 334 -20.37 -2.00 -20.31
CA ASN A 334 -21.47 -1.13 -19.88
C ASN A 334 -21.15 -0.35 -18.59
N GLN A 335 -20.01 -0.63 -17.97
CA GLN A 335 -19.53 0.06 -16.76
C GLN A 335 -18.59 1.22 -17.12
N PHE A 336 -18.05 1.25 -18.35
CA PHE A 336 -17.26 2.35 -18.87
C PHE A 336 -18.16 3.48 -19.38
N GLU A 337 -17.63 4.71 -19.37
CA GLU A 337 -18.36 5.91 -19.81
C GLU A 337 -18.74 5.85 -21.29
N MET A 338 -17.89 5.27 -22.12
CA MET A 338 -18.10 5.11 -23.57
C MET A 338 -18.07 3.63 -23.98
N PRO A 339 -19.18 2.88 -23.82
CA PRO A 339 -19.24 1.48 -24.23
C PRO A 339 -18.91 1.31 -25.72
N ILE A 340 -18.01 0.38 -26.04
CA ILE A 340 -17.49 0.15 -27.39
C ILE A 340 -18.32 -0.93 -28.08
N SER A 341 -18.55 -0.79 -29.38
CA SER A 341 -19.23 -1.78 -30.23
C SER A 341 -18.61 -1.79 -31.63
N ASN A 342 -19.09 -2.66 -32.52
CA ASN A 342 -18.65 -2.65 -33.91
C ASN A 342 -19.05 -1.38 -34.68
N ASP A 343 -19.96 -0.56 -34.13
CA ASP A 343 -20.44 0.67 -34.76
C ASP A 343 -19.95 1.95 -34.05
N TYR A 344 -19.60 1.86 -32.76
CA TYR A 344 -19.15 2.98 -31.93
C TYR A 344 -17.79 2.66 -31.26
N PRO A 345 -16.77 3.53 -31.31
CA PRO A 345 -16.79 4.97 -31.66
C PRO A 345 -16.86 5.33 -33.15
N GLY A 346 -16.80 4.35 -34.06
CA GLY A 346 -16.90 4.56 -35.51
C GLY A 346 -15.69 4.06 -36.28
N GLU A 347 -15.74 4.19 -37.60
CA GLU A 347 -14.69 3.71 -38.50
C GLU A 347 -13.33 4.33 -38.16
N ASN A 348 -12.29 3.50 -38.05
CA ASN A 348 -10.92 3.83 -37.68
C ASN A 348 -10.77 4.48 -36.30
N LYS A 349 -11.80 4.43 -35.45
CA LYS A 349 -11.79 5.05 -34.13
C LYS A 349 -11.70 4.02 -33.02
N GLY A 350 -10.90 4.36 -32.01
CA GLY A 350 -10.75 3.62 -30.77
C GLY A 350 -10.96 4.50 -29.54
N VAL A 351 -11.10 3.85 -28.39
CA VAL A 351 -11.24 4.51 -27.11
C VAL A 351 -10.28 3.89 -26.10
N ILE A 352 -9.64 4.75 -25.31
CA ILE A 352 -8.87 4.39 -24.11
C ILE A 352 -9.69 4.83 -22.90
N GLN A 353 -9.99 3.92 -21.99
CA GLN A 353 -10.83 4.22 -20.83
C GLN A 353 -10.30 3.53 -19.59
N VAL A 354 -10.54 4.14 -18.43
CA VAL A 354 -10.07 3.63 -17.14
C VAL A 354 -11.26 3.43 -16.23
N LEU A 355 -11.40 2.21 -15.71
CA LEU A 355 -12.40 1.86 -14.71
C LEU A 355 -11.69 1.41 -13.43
N LYS A 356 -12.06 2.02 -12.31
CA LYS A 356 -11.65 1.55 -10.99
C LYS A 356 -12.73 0.60 -10.48
N VAL A 357 -12.42 -0.68 -10.40
CA VAL A 357 -13.36 -1.70 -9.93
C VAL A 357 -13.25 -1.80 -8.41
N HIS A 358 -14.39 -1.72 -7.74
CA HIS A 358 -14.51 -1.93 -6.29
C HIS A 358 -15.37 -3.17 -6.04
N GLY A 359 -14.74 -4.30 -5.76
CA GLY A 359 -15.43 -5.53 -5.36
C GLY A 359 -15.53 -5.62 -3.84
N SER A 360 -16.75 -5.70 -3.31
CA SER A 360 -17.00 -5.99 -1.89
C SER A 360 -17.57 -7.41 -1.76
N SER A 361 -16.77 -8.34 -1.26
CA SER A 361 -17.28 -9.59 -0.69
C SER A 361 -17.10 -9.55 0.82
N ILE A 362 -17.85 -10.38 1.55
CA ILE A 362 -18.01 -10.36 3.02
C ILE A 362 -16.67 -10.23 3.79
N ASN A 363 -15.52 -10.59 3.20
CA ASN A 363 -14.20 -10.47 3.82
C ASN A 363 -13.07 -9.94 2.89
N ILE A 364 -13.37 -9.39 1.71
CA ILE A 364 -12.34 -8.91 0.75
C ILE A 364 -12.83 -7.65 0.03
N ILE A 365 -12.08 -6.55 0.14
CA ILE A 365 -12.20 -5.37 -0.73
C ILE A 365 -11.10 -5.48 -1.80
N GLN A 366 -11.48 -5.81 -3.03
CA GLN A 366 -10.57 -5.75 -4.18
C GLN A 366 -10.77 -4.41 -4.89
N SER A 367 -9.75 -3.55 -4.84
CA SER A 367 -9.66 -2.36 -5.70
C SER A 367 -8.56 -2.56 -6.72
N TYR A 368 -8.93 -2.63 -8.01
CA TYR A 368 -7.97 -2.70 -9.09
C TYR A 368 -8.45 -1.85 -10.27
N THR A 369 -7.49 -1.44 -11.10
CA THR A 369 -7.76 -0.59 -12.26
C THR A 369 -7.79 -1.41 -13.53
N ILE A 370 -8.86 -1.26 -14.31
CA ILE A 370 -8.99 -1.82 -15.65
C ILE A 370 -8.78 -0.68 -16.64
N VAL A 371 -7.75 -0.78 -17.47
CA VAL A 371 -7.61 0.01 -18.69
C VAL A 371 -8.26 -0.77 -19.82
N TYR A 372 -9.12 -0.12 -20.58
CA TYR A 372 -9.80 -0.70 -21.73
C TYR A 372 -9.38 0.01 -23.01
N ILE A 373 -8.79 -0.76 -23.94
CA ILE A 373 -8.27 -0.30 -25.23
C ILE A 373 -8.96 -1.11 -26.33
N ALA A 374 -9.87 -0.48 -27.06
CA ALA A 374 -10.51 -1.11 -28.22
C ALA A 374 -11.06 -0.06 -29.18
N GLY A 375 -11.32 -0.46 -30.42
CA GLY A 375 -12.09 0.33 -31.38
C GLY A 375 -13.22 -0.46 -32.02
N SER A 376 -13.97 0.23 -32.88
CA SER A 376 -15.04 -0.40 -33.66
C SER A 376 -14.52 -1.38 -34.70
N ASP A 377 -13.30 -1.14 -35.15
CA ASP A 377 -12.56 -1.99 -36.08
C ASP A 377 -11.10 -2.13 -35.64
N ARG A 378 -10.32 -2.83 -36.47
CA ARG A 378 -8.91 -3.12 -36.22
C ARG A 378 -8.04 -1.86 -36.20
N LEU A 379 -8.33 -0.90 -37.08
CA LEU A 379 -7.57 0.34 -37.15
C LEU A 379 -7.90 1.25 -35.96
N GLY A 380 -9.15 1.24 -35.51
CA GLY A 380 -9.55 1.89 -34.26
C GLY A 380 -8.83 1.32 -33.04
N THR A 381 -8.75 -0.01 -32.91
CA THR A 381 -7.98 -0.64 -31.82
C THR A 381 -6.49 -0.28 -31.91
N GLN A 382 -5.89 -0.29 -33.10
CA GLN A 382 -4.50 0.17 -33.30
C GLN A 382 -4.34 1.64 -32.89
N ALA A 383 -5.27 2.52 -33.24
CA ALA A 383 -5.20 3.94 -32.90
C ALA A 383 -5.17 4.15 -31.39
N ALA A 384 -6.09 3.52 -30.66
CA ALA A 384 -6.12 3.61 -29.21
C ALA A 384 -4.86 3.02 -28.58
N LEU A 385 -4.35 1.91 -29.11
CA LEU A 385 -3.13 1.25 -28.63
C LEU A 385 -1.88 2.12 -28.81
N GLU A 386 -1.67 2.65 -30.02
CA GLU A 386 -0.51 3.50 -30.31
C GLU A 386 -0.56 4.80 -29.50
N TYR A 387 -1.74 5.40 -29.37
CA TYR A 387 -1.87 6.60 -28.54
C TYR A 387 -1.63 6.30 -27.05
N PHE A 388 -2.08 5.15 -26.55
CA PHE A 388 -1.84 4.73 -25.17
C PHE A 388 -0.34 4.67 -24.83
N LYS A 389 0.51 4.23 -25.75
CA LYS A 389 1.97 4.19 -25.56
C LYS A 389 2.59 5.59 -25.36
N THR A 390 1.92 6.63 -25.88
CA THR A 390 2.37 8.04 -25.79
C THR A 390 1.88 8.78 -24.54
N LEU A 391 1.00 8.17 -23.74
CA LEU A 391 0.45 8.83 -22.55
C LEU A 391 1.51 9.05 -21.48
N ASP A 392 1.48 10.22 -20.82
CA ASP A 392 2.29 10.48 -19.63
C ASP A 392 1.69 9.83 -18.38
N GLU A 393 0.36 9.77 -18.30
CA GLU A 393 -0.41 9.23 -17.17
C GLU A 393 -1.72 8.58 -17.64
N LEU A 394 -2.33 7.75 -16.79
CA LEU A 394 -3.63 7.15 -17.10
C LEU A 394 -4.71 8.25 -17.15
N PRO A 395 -5.62 8.23 -18.15
CA PRO A 395 -6.55 9.31 -18.32
C PRO A 395 -7.67 9.26 -17.28
N ASN A 396 -8.10 10.45 -16.83
CA ASN A 396 -9.20 10.58 -15.86
C ASN A 396 -10.59 10.37 -16.48
N GLY A 397 -10.68 10.39 -17.81
CA GLY A 397 -11.89 10.15 -18.59
C GLY A 397 -11.55 9.45 -19.92
N PRO A 398 -12.55 9.06 -20.71
CA PRO A 398 -12.31 8.36 -21.96
C PRO A 398 -11.59 9.27 -22.97
N ILE A 399 -10.64 8.70 -23.70
CA ILE A 399 -9.96 9.36 -24.83
C ILE A 399 -10.37 8.63 -26.10
N MET A 400 -11.03 9.33 -27.02
CA MET A 400 -11.29 8.82 -28.37
C MET A 400 -10.12 9.17 -29.30
N VAL A 401 -9.71 8.21 -30.11
CA VAL A 401 -8.56 8.33 -31.00
C VAL A 401 -8.93 7.79 -32.38
N GLU A 402 -8.52 8.47 -33.43
CA GLU A 402 -8.71 8.05 -34.83
C GLU A 402 -7.38 7.70 -35.49
N TRP A 403 -7.34 6.61 -36.27
CA TRP A 403 -6.20 6.28 -37.12
C TRP A 403 -6.19 7.15 -38.38
N THR A 404 -5.10 7.88 -38.61
CA THR A 404 -4.91 8.68 -39.83
C THR A 404 -3.67 8.23 -40.59
N GLU A 405 -3.45 8.78 -41.79
CA GLU A 405 -2.21 8.57 -42.56
C GLU A 405 -0.94 8.98 -41.80
N ASN A 406 -1.07 9.86 -40.79
CA ASN A 406 0.05 10.34 -39.98
C ASN A 406 0.12 9.69 -38.58
N GLY A 407 -0.68 8.64 -38.34
CA GLY A 407 -0.78 7.95 -37.05
C GLY A 407 -2.02 8.36 -36.23
N PRO A 408 -2.06 7.98 -34.94
CA PRO A 408 -3.22 8.20 -34.08
C PRO A 408 -3.38 9.68 -33.72
N VAL A 409 -4.61 10.20 -33.79
CA VAL A 409 -4.95 11.56 -33.34
C VAL A 409 -6.15 11.54 -32.39
N VAL A 410 -6.11 12.36 -31.35
CA VAL A 410 -7.26 12.53 -30.45
C VAL A 410 -8.39 13.21 -31.21
N VAL A 411 -9.60 12.70 -31.04
CA VAL A 411 -10.83 13.26 -31.61
C VAL A 411 -11.86 13.50 -30.50
N GLU A 412 -12.71 14.50 -30.69
CA GLU A 412 -13.80 14.83 -29.77
C GLU A 412 -14.98 13.86 -29.86
#